data_AF-A0A1L7T389-F1
#
_entry.id   AF-A0A1L7T389-F1
#
_cell.length_a   1.000
_cell.length_b   1.000
_cell.length_c   1.000
_cell.angle_alpha   90.00
_cell.angle_beta   90.00
_cell.angle_gamma   90.00
#
_symmetry.space_group_name_H-M   'P 1'
#
loop_
_entity.id
_entity.type
_entity.pdbx_description
1 polymer ?
#
loop_
_entity_poly.entity_id
_entity_poly.type
_entity_poly.pdbx_seq_one_letter_code
_entity_poly.pdbx_strand_id
1 'polypeptide(L)'
;MAPRLLLFAGAPPASSLTAQSCTITQIDDSFAEFLGLAHQGTAPVSSQSIAPWRSLPLNRKPLHTGFSQTHNISVNLANQSEFFTTAEISFKEQSQSYEGEDPENVLSQFYDHSLALHNSIPSSQLDSFEETTFEETSFMTTSSTAHLNMRDTVPSHLSDLEDIPPARRILALNPQTVTLNIIAGIISIAQPRTVTTRWGRSLSLVEILLGDDTKTGFAVTFWLAEENDAAAEIGALRRQDVVLMQNVALHVFKDKVYGQSLRRGMTKVRLLWRRDGSGLYSTRELSKRGQMHPQLQKAKQVKDWVLKFVGADVGVKTRARKTRVSWDRPPDDTQ
;
A
#
# COMPACT_ATOMS: atom_id res chain seq x y z
N MET A 1 -5.81 53.30 -2.79
CA MET A 1 -5.25 52.74 -4.05
C MET A 1 -5.81 51.34 -4.19
N ALA A 2 -6.44 51.02 -5.31
CA ALA A 2 -7.07 49.71 -5.52
C ALA A 2 -5.99 48.60 -5.70
N PRO A 3 -6.22 47.38 -5.18
CA PRO A 3 -5.27 46.29 -5.33
C PRO A 3 -5.13 45.89 -6.80
N ARG A 4 -3.89 45.85 -7.30
CA ARG A 4 -3.58 45.37 -8.65
C ARG A 4 -3.59 43.85 -8.67
N LEU A 5 -4.57 43.27 -9.35
CA LEU A 5 -4.66 41.85 -9.61
C LEU A 5 -3.66 41.51 -10.73
N LEU A 6 -2.61 40.76 -10.42
CA LEU A 6 -1.65 40.23 -11.41
C LEU A 6 -1.99 38.76 -11.66
N LEU A 7 -2.50 38.47 -12.86
CA LEU A 7 -2.74 37.11 -13.35
C LEU A 7 -1.55 36.65 -14.20
N PHE A 8 -0.88 35.59 -13.77
CA PHE A 8 0.21 34.96 -14.54
C PHE A 8 -0.38 33.87 -15.44
N ALA A 9 -0.85 34.25 -16.62
CA ALA A 9 -1.49 33.38 -17.60
C ALA A 9 -0.48 32.77 -18.61
N GLY A 10 0.57 32.14 -18.11
CA GLY A 10 1.56 31.43 -18.93
C GLY A 10 2.63 32.31 -19.58
N ALA A 11 3.48 31.66 -20.40
CA ALA A 11 4.59 32.33 -21.07
C ALA A 11 4.08 33.31 -22.13
N PRO A 12 4.66 34.53 -22.22
CA PRO A 12 4.25 35.50 -23.22
C PRO A 12 4.57 34.99 -24.65
N PRO A 13 3.77 35.37 -25.66
CA PRO A 13 3.99 34.93 -27.04
C PRO A 13 5.36 35.38 -27.56
N ALA A 14 6.03 34.53 -28.36
CA ALA A 14 7.41 34.76 -28.81
C ALA A 14 7.64 36.10 -29.52
N SER A 15 6.61 36.65 -30.18
CA SER A 15 6.64 37.96 -30.83
C SER A 15 6.71 39.16 -29.86
N SER A 16 6.45 38.93 -28.57
CA SER A 16 6.53 39.97 -27.52
C SER A 16 7.89 40.02 -26.82
N LEU A 17 8.78 39.06 -27.10
CA LEU A 17 10.13 39.03 -26.54
C LEU A 17 11.06 39.89 -27.38
N THR A 18 11.48 41.02 -26.82
CA THR A 18 12.55 41.85 -27.39
C THR A 18 13.89 41.39 -26.81
N ALA A 19 15.00 41.49 -27.55
CA ALA A 19 16.31 41.07 -27.06
C ALA A 19 16.70 41.74 -25.73
N GLN A 20 16.28 43.00 -25.54
CA GLN A 20 16.45 43.76 -24.30
C GLN A 20 15.66 43.17 -23.11
N SER A 21 14.49 42.55 -23.36
CA SER A 21 13.68 41.87 -22.35
C SER A 21 14.30 40.55 -21.87
N CYS A 22 15.21 39.99 -22.66
CA CYS A 22 15.96 38.78 -22.34
C CYS A 22 17.35 39.06 -21.76
N THR A 23 17.71 40.34 -21.55
CA THR A 23 19.01 40.72 -20.98
C THR A 23 18.83 41.05 -19.50
N ILE A 24 19.39 40.22 -18.62
CA ILE A 24 19.42 40.49 -17.18
C ILE A 24 20.50 41.56 -16.94
N THR A 25 20.06 42.82 -16.82
CA THR A 25 20.97 43.96 -16.57
C THR A 25 21.16 44.25 -15.08
N GLN A 26 20.30 43.69 -14.23
CA GLN A 26 20.36 43.80 -12.78
C GLN A 26 20.25 42.41 -12.19
N ILE A 27 21.30 41.99 -11.49
CA ILE A 27 21.28 40.77 -10.68
C ILE A 27 20.94 41.22 -9.26
N ASP A 28 19.96 40.56 -8.64
CA ASP A 28 19.62 40.81 -7.25
C ASP A 28 20.86 40.65 -6.36
N ASP A 29 21.05 41.54 -5.39
CA ASP A 29 22.25 41.57 -4.55
C ASP A 29 22.53 40.21 -3.88
N SER A 30 21.46 39.48 -3.52
CA SER A 30 21.55 38.13 -2.94
C SER A 30 22.17 37.11 -3.91
N PHE A 31 21.84 37.23 -5.20
CA PHE A 31 22.40 36.38 -6.25
C PHE A 31 23.82 36.84 -6.63
N ALA A 32 24.10 38.13 -6.61
CA ALA A 32 25.44 38.67 -6.84
C ALA A 32 26.42 38.23 -5.74
N GLU A 33 25.97 38.18 -4.48
CA GLU A 33 26.74 37.63 -3.36
C GLU A 33 26.99 36.12 -3.51
N PHE A 34 25.96 35.34 -3.86
CA PHE A 34 26.10 33.91 -4.10
C PHE A 34 27.04 33.58 -5.26
N LEU A 35 27.03 34.38 -6.33
CA LEU A 35 27.91 34.24 -7.48
C LEU A 35 29.32 34.83 -7.23
N GLY A 36 29.58 35.40 -6.04
CA GLY A 36 30.87 36.00 -5.69
C GLY A 36 31.20 37.27 -6.46
N LEU A 37 30.20 37.94 -7.03
CA LEU A 37 30.32 39.14 -7.85
C LEU A 37 30.21 40.44 -7.02
N ALA A 38 29.70 40.36 -5.79
CA ALA A 38 29.57 41.50 -4.89
C ALA A 38 30.91 41.90 -4.25
N HIS A 39 31.27 43.18 -4.34
CA HIS A 39 32.44 43.73 -3.62
C HIS A 39 32.08 43.94 -2.14
N GLN A 40 32.95 43.46 -1.24
CA GLN A 40 32.82 43.58 0.21
C GLN A 40 32.57 45.05 0.61
N GLY A 41 31.32 45.37 0.90
CA GLY A 41 30.89 46.67 1.42
C GLY A 41 29.76 46.48 2.41
N THR A 42 30.11 46.44 3.70
CA THR A 42 29.21 46.44 4.87
C THR A 42 28.04 45.46 4.84
N ALA A 43 28.26 44.28 5.43
CA ALA A 43 27.24 43.26 5.67
C ALA A 43 26.08 43.83 6.53
N PRO A 44 24.82 43.78 6.05
CA PRO A 44 23.68 43.81 6.94
C PRO A 44 23.49 42.43 7.57
N VAL A 45 23.12 42.43 8.86
CA VAL A 45 22.91 41.25 9.69
C VAL A 45 21.90 40.31 9.02
N SER A 46 22.39 39.16 8.56
CA SER A 46 21.58 38.05 8.06
C SER A 46 20.63 37.58 9.16
N SER A 47 19.35 37.96 9.04
CA SER A 47 18.29 37.14 9.62
C SER A 47 18.32 35.83 8.83
N GLN A 48 18.67 34.73 9.50
CA GLN A 48 18.70 33.38 8.94
C GLN A 48 17.27 32.92 8.61
N SER A 49 16.67 33.53 7.60
CA SER A 49 15.49 33.06 6.91
C SER A 49 15.97 32.11 5.82
N ILE A 50 16.51 30.95 6.22
CA ILE A 50 16.73 29.84 5.28
C ILE A 50 15.35 29.47 4.77
N ALA A 51 15.08 29.75 3.49
CA ALA A 51 13.83 29.37 2.86
C ALA A 51 13.60 27.85 3.06
N PRO A 52 12.42 27.42 3.54
CA PRO A 52 12.17 26.02 3.95
C PRO A 52 12.38 24.99 2.84
N TRP A 53 12.44 25.43 1.58
CA TRP A 53 12.77 24.63 0.42
C TRP A 53 14.24 24.19 0.35
N ARG A 54 15.13 24.75 1.20
CA ARG A 54 16.54 24.39 1.29
C ARG A 54 16.89 23.56 2.54
N SER A 55 15.94 23.32 3.43
CA SER A 55 16.12 22.46 4.60
C SER A 55 15.41 21.13 4.38
N LEU A 56 16.16 20.06 4.09
CA LEU A 56 15.62 18.71 4.18
C LEU A 56 15.57 18.31 5.66
N PRO A 57 14.40 18.08 6.25
CA PRO A 57 14.34 17.59 7.62
C PRO A 57 14.98 16.20 7.68
N LEU A 58 15.93 16.01 8.61
CA LEU A 58 16.56 14.70 8.86
C LEU A 58 15.51 13.61 9.12
N ASN A 59 14.36 14.00 9.68
CA ASN A 59 13.18 13.16 9.76
C ASN A 59 12.34 13.32 8.49
N ARG A 60 12.29 12.26 7.66
CA ARG A 60 11.40 12.19 6.49
C ARG A 60 9.96 12.47 6.92
N LYS A 61 9.44 13.63 6.52
CA LYS A 61 8.02 13.96 6.64
C LYS A 61 7.33 13.54 5.34
N PRO A 62 6.19 12.82 5.38
CA PRO A 62 5.39 12.58 4.19
C PRO A 62 4.93 13.93 3.63
N LEU A 63 5.33 14.26 2.40
CA LEU A 63 4.92 15.50 1.75
C LEU A 63 3.54 15.32 1.15
N HIS A 64 2.54 16.05 1.64
CA HIS A 64 1.19 16.04 1.09
C HIS A 64 1.15 16.86 -0.21
N THR A 65 1.95 16.47 -1.20
CA THR A 65 1.82 16.99 -2.56
C THR A 65 0.59 16.33 -3.15
N GLY A 66 -0.35 17.09 -3.72
CA GLY A 66 -1.51 16.56 -4.47
C GLY A 66 -1.15 15.79 -5.75
N PHE A 67 0.08 15.30 -5.85
CA PHE A 67 0.63 14.46 -6.89
C PHE A 67 1.06 13.12 -6.27
N SER A 68 0.70 12.06 -6.98
CA SER A 68 0.70 10.64 -6.60
C SER A 68 1.92 10.23 -5.76
N GLN A 69 1.69 9.87 -4.48
CA GLN A 69 2.67 9.10 -3.73
C GLN A 69 2.54 7.64 -4.17
N THR A 70 3.28 7.25 -5.21
CA THR A 70 3.60 5.86 -5.48
C THR A 70 4.29 5.29 -4.24
N HIS A 71 3.81 4.12 -3.80
CA HIS A 71 4.25 3.33 -2.65
C HIS A 71 5.51 3.85 -1.96
N ASN A 72 5.40 4.72 -0.94
CA ASN A 72 6.58 5.23 -0.23
C ASN A 72 7.13 4.14 0.72
N ILE A 73 7.72 3.10 0.12
CA ILE A 73 8.30 1.95 0.78
C ILE A 73 9.72 1.82 0.22
N SER A 74 10.63 2.65 0.76
CA SER A 74 12.07 2.32 0.81
C SER A 74 12.34 1.19 1.82
N VAL A 75 11.43 0.22 1.93
CA VAL A 75 11.75 -1.06 2.57
C VAL A 75 12.43 -1.87 1.48
N ASN A 76 13.43 -2.67 1.85
CA ASN A 76 14.31 -3.45 0.98
C ASN A 76 13.57 -4.56 0.18
N LEU A 77 12.47 -4.21 -0.49
CA LEU A 77 11.57 -5.06 -1.27
C LEU A 77 12.25 -5.52 -2.55
N ALA A 78 13.18 -4.72 -3.09
CA ALA A 78 14.02 -5.08 -4.22
C ALA A 78 14.83 -6.37 -3.98
N ASN A 79 15.09 -6.75 -2.73
CA ASN A 79 15.76 -8.01 -2.37
C ASN A 79 14.80 -9.20 -2.16
N GLN A 80 13.47 -8.99 -2.18
CA GLN A 80 12.47 -10.05 -2.09
C GLN A 80 12.08 -10.50 -3.51
N SER A 81 12.97 -11.24 -4.17
CA SER A 81 12.87 -11.61 -5.60
C SER A 81 11.63 -12.40 -6.02
N GLU A 82 10.83 -12.90 -5.08
CA GLU A 82 9.82 -13.93 -5.37
C GLU A 82 8.40 -13.38 -5.60
N PHE A 83 8.07 -12.23 -5.01
CA PHE A 83 6.74 -11.63 -5.14
C PHE A 83 6.72 -10.48 -6.14
N PHE A 84 5.61 -10.35 -6.85
CA PHE A 84 5.35 -9.27 -7.79
C PHE A 84 4.54 -8.17 -7.13
N THR A 85 4.89 -6.90 -7.39
CA THR A 85 4.10 -5.72 -7.06
C THR A 85 4.23 -4.67 -8.16
N THR A 86 3.16 -3.93 -8.45
CA THR A 86 3.21 -2.84 -9.42
C THR A 86 4.15 -1.70 -9.00
N ALA A 87 4.47 -1.58 -7.71
CA ALA A 87 5.44 -0.62 -7.19
C ALA A 87 6.86 -0.82 -7.77
N GLU A 88 7.30 -2.07 -7.88
CA GLU A 88 8.66 -2.39 -8.38
C GLU A 88 8.90 -1.90 -9.81
N ILE A 89 7.86 -1.90 -10.64
CA ILE A 89 7.95 -1.43 -12.03
C ILE A 89 8.17 0.09 -12.05
N SER A 90 7.41 0.82 -11.23
CA SER A 90 7.52 2.29 -11.13
C SER A 90 8.85 2.73 -10.50
N PHE A 91 9.45 1.93 -9.62
CA PHE A 91 10.78 2.24 -9.08
C PHE A 91 11.92 2.04 -10.09
N LYS A 92 11.79 1.05 -10.99
CA LYS A 92 12.79 0.83 -12.04
C LYS A 92 12.90 2.02 -13.01
N GLU A 93 11.77 2.70 -13.26
CA GLU A 93 11.67 3.93 -14.06
C GLU A 93 12.68 5.03 -13.63
N GLN A 94 12.97 5.15 -12.33
CA GLN A 94 13.90 6.16 -11.81
C GLN A 94 15.38 5.74 -11.80
N SER A 95 15.68 4.45 -11.97
CA SER A 95 17.01 3.91 -11.68
C SER A 95 17.82 3.46 -12.90
N GLN A 96 17.18 3.17 -14.05
CA GLN A 96 17.88 2.67 -15.24
C GLN A 96 17.21 3.15 -16.52
N SER A 97 17.75 4.22 -17.13
CA SER A 97 17.72 4.38 -18.57
C SER A 97 18.80 3.49 -19.18
N TYR A 98 18.60 3.02 -20.41
CA TYR A 98 19.46 2.12 -21.19
C TYR A 98 19.20 0.61 -20.96
N GLU A 99 18.48 0.00 -21.92
CA GLU A 99 18.30 -1.45 -22.18
C GLU A 99 17.14 -2.24 -21.50
N GLY A 100 16.26 -1.61 -20.73
CA GLY A 100 15.06 -2.28 -20.16
C GLY A 100 13.78 -2.15 -21.02
N GLU A 101 12.86 -3.12 -20.90
CA GLU A 101 11.48 -2.97 -21.38
C GLU A 101 10.81 -1.74 -20.74
N ASP A 102 10.04 -0.99 -21.53
CA ASP A 102 9.31 0.20 -21.08
C ASP A 102 8.39 -0.14 -19.89
N PRO A 103 8.55 0.52 -18.72
CA PRO A 103 7.77 0.21 -17.52
C PRO A 103 6.26 0.36 -17.73
N GLU A 104 5.81 1.30 -18.56
CA GLU A 104 4.38 1.48 -18.86
C GLU A 104 3.82 0.28 -19.63
N ASN A 105 4.61 -0.25 -20.58
CA ASN A 105 4.26 -1.45 -21.34
C ASN A 105 4.17 -2.67 -20.42
N VAL A 106 5.14 -2.86 -19.52
CA VAL A 106 5.11 -3.95 -18.54
C VAL A 106 3.88 -3.87 -17.63
N LEU A 107 3.50 -2.66 -17.22
CA LEU A 107 2.31 -2.44 -16.40
C LEU A 107 1.02 -2.72 -17.17
N SER A 108 0.92 -2.30 -18.44
CA SER A 108 -0.20 -2.62 -19.32
C SER A 108 -0.34 -4.13 -19.53
N GLN A 109 0.76 -4.83 -19.79
CA GLN A 109 0.78 -6.30 -19.89
C GLN A 109 0.29 -6.98 -18.61
N PHE A 110 0.67 -6.46 -17.44
CA PHE A 110 0.18 -6.96 -16.18
C PHE A 110 -1.33 -6.76 -16.00
N TYR A 111 -1.88 -5.60 -16.41
CA TYR A 111 -3.31 -5.35 -16.35
C TYR A 111 -4.10 -6.29 -17.26
N ASP A 112 -3.64 -6.47 -18.51
CA ASP A 112 -4.27 -7.41 -19.43
C ASP A 112 -4.21 -8.84 -18.91
N HIS A 113 -3.04 -9.26 -18.41
CA HIS A 113 -2.81 -10.59 -17.84
C HIS A 113 -3.70 -10.86 -16.63
N SER A 114 -3.63 -10.00 -15.61
CA SER A 114 -4.39 -10.18 -14.37
C SER A 114 -5.89 -10.07 -14.61
N LEU A 115 -6.35 -9.18 -15.50
CA LEU A 115 -7.77 -9.10 -15.85
C LEU A 115 -8.25 -10.34 -16.61
N ALA A 116 -7.45 -10.90 -17.53
CA ALA A 116 -7.79 -12.13 -18.23
C ALA A 116 -7.97 -13.30 -17.26
N LEU A 117 -7.03 -13.48 -16.32
CA LEU A 117 -7.11 -14.52 -15.28
C LEU A 117 -8.29 -14.29 -14.33
N HIS A 118 -8.58 -13.04 -13.99
CA HIS A 118 -9.78 -12.72 -13.21
C HIS A 118 -11.04 -13.25 -13.90
N ASN A 119 -11.12 -13.14 -15.24
CA ASN A 119 -12.26 -13.57 -16.04
C ASN A 119 -12.35 -15.08 -16.26
N SER A 120 -11.21 -15.78 -16.32
CA SER A 120 -11.14 -17.14 -16.86
C SER A 120 -11.51 -18.24 -15.88
N ILE A 121 -11.59 -17.95 -14.57
CA ILE A 121 -11.84 -18.98 -13.56
C ILE A 121 -13.30 -19.46 -13.68
N PRO A 122 -13.54 -20.70 -14.15
CA PRO A 122 -14.90 -21.19 -14.38
C PRO A 122 -15.62 -21.41 -13.05
N SER A 123 -16.91 -21.10 -13.00
CA SER A 123 -17.73 -21.29 -11.78
C SER A 123 -17.67 -22.72 -11.22
N SER A 124 -17.45 -23.74 -12.06
CA SER A 124 -17.34 -25.13 -11.61
C SER A 124 -16.10 -25.43 -10.77
N GLN A 125 -14.99 -24.71 -10.97
CA GLN A 125 -13.85 -24.74 -10.04
C GLN A 125 -14.16 -24.00 -8.74
N LEU A 126 -15.21 -23.18 -8.75
CA LEU A 126 -15.59 -22.33 -7.65
C LEU A 126 -16.65 -22.96 -6.73
N ASP A 127 -17.48 -23.88 -7.25
CA ASP A 127 -18.50 -24.62 -6.46
C ASP A 127 -17.88 -25.52 -5.38
N SER A 128 -16.64 -26.00 -5.59
CA SER A 128 -15.87 -26.72 -4.57
C SER A 128 -15.59 -25.88 -3.31
N PHE A 129 -15.68 -24.55 -3.37
CA PHE A 129 -15.46 -23.68 -2.21
C PHE A 129 -16.71 -23.51 -1.33
N GLU A 130 -17.91 -23.78 -1.85
CA GLU A 130 -19.16 -23.73 -1.07
C GLU A 130 -19.41 -25.05 -0.30
N GLU A 131 -18.93 -26.18 -0.83
CA GLU A 131 -19.15 -27.53 -0.28
C GLU A 131 -18.43 -27.81 1.06
N THR A 132 -17.61 -26.88 1.57
CA THR A 132 -17.04 -26.99 2.93
C THR A 132 -17.94 -26.40 4.02
N THR A 133 -19.10 -25.84 3.65
CA THR A 133 -20.19 -25.59 4.58
C THR A 133 -21.02 -26.86 4.64
N PHE A 134 -20.80 -27.70 5.64
CA PHE A 134 -21.65 -28.85 5.92
C PHE A 134 -23.08 -28.34 6.15
N GLU A 135 -23.92 -28.36 5.10
CA GLU A 135 -25.37 -28.34 5.28
C GLU A 135 -25.76 -29.68 5.91
N GLU A 136 -25.81 -29.70 7.23
CA GLU A 136 -26.58 -30.71 7.94
C GLU A 136 -28.04 -30.56 7.52
N THR A 137 -28.45 -31.44 6.60
CA THR A 137 -29.85 -31.72 6.33
C THR A 137 -30.50 -32.20 7.63
N SER A 138 -31.12 -31.31 8.39
CA SER A 138 -32.07 -31.71 9.43
C SER A 138 -33.40 -30.98 9.25
N PHE A 139 -34.38 -31.80 8.92
CA PHE A 139 -35.80 -31.54 8.80
C PHE A 139 -36.35 -30.73 9.99
N MET A 140 -36.99 -29.59 9.70
CA MET A 140 -38.14 -28.99 10.40
C MET A 140 -38.00 -28.69 11.92
N THR A 141 -37.96 -27.40 12.32
CA THR A 141 -38.80 -26.80 13.39
C THR A 141 -38.63 -25.26 13.47
N THR A 142 -39.78 -24.60 13.60
CA THR A 142 -40.17 -23.20 13.82
C THR A 142 -39.16 -22.17 14.38
N SER A 143 -39.15 -21.01 13.68
CA SER A 143 -39.04 -19.63 14.18
C SER A 143 -38.57 -19.39 15.62
N SER A 144 -37.33 -18.90 15.76
CA SER A 144 -36.98 -17.86 16.72
C SER A 144 -35.67 -17.18 16.31
N THR A 145 -35.63 -15.86 16.45
CA THR A 145 -34.54 -14.93 16.16
C THR A 145 -33.19 -15.41 16.71
N ALA A 146 -32.33 -15.93 15.83
CA ALA A 146 -30.94 -16.24 16.16
C ALA A 146 -30.04 -15.10 15.68
N HIS A 147 -29.56 -14.29 16.62
CA HIS A 147 -28.29 -13.59 16.46
C HIS A 147 -27.21 -14.67 16.30
N LEU A 148 -26.91 -15.03 15.06
CA LEU A 148 -25.89 -16.02 14.75
C LEU A 148 -24.53 -15.53 15.26
N ASN A 149 -23.98 -16.27 16.23
CA ASN A 149 -22.62 -16.11 16.71
C ASN A 149 -21.62 -16.28 15.55
N MET A 150 -21.21 -15.18 14.93
CA MET A 150 -20.24 -15.14 13.80
C MET A 150 -18.78 -15.46 14.20
N ARG A 151 -18.57 -16.35 15.18
CA ARG A 151 -17.24 -16.76 15.67
C ARG A 151 -16.71 -18.07 15.08
N ASP A 152 -17.53 -18.81 14.32
CA ASP A 152 -17.25 -20.24 14.07
C ASP A 152 -17.14 -20.68 12.60
N THR A 153 -16.39 -19.96 11.76
CA THR A 153 -15.84 -20.60 10.54
C THR A 153 -14.42 -20.12 10.31
N VAL A 154 -13.48 -20.80 10.97
CA VAL A 154 -12.06 -20.66 10.65
C VAL A 154 -11.83 -21.45 9.37
N PRO A 155 -11.19 -20.86 8.34
CA PRO A 155 -10.79 -21.64 7.18
C PRO A 155 -9.99 -22.86 7.63
N SER A 156 -10.30 -24.04 7.11
CA SER A 156 -9.66 -25.30 7.49
C SER A 156 -8.13 -25.28 7.35
N HIS A 157 -7.61 -24.40 6.50
CA HIS A 157 -6.18 -24.22 6.28
C HIS A 157 -5.83 -22.72 6.22
N LEU A 158 -5.08 -22.24 7.22
CA LEU A 158 -4.41 -20.94 7.20
C LEU A 158 -2.96 -21.16 6.75
N SER A 159 -2.49 -20.34 5.83
CA SER A 159 -1.12 -20.39 5.32
C SER A 159 -0.35 -19.16 5.74
N ASP A 160 0.92 -19.35 6.10
CA ASP A 160 1.84 -18.26 6.34
C ASP A 160 2.40 -17.73 5.02
N LEU A 161 2.89 -16.50 5.00
CA LEU A 161 3.40 -15.92 3.75
C LEU A 161 4.69 -16.58 3.26
N GLU A 162 5.44 -17.26 4.14
CA GLU A 162 6.60 -18.06 3.74
C GLU A 162 6.24 -19.36 3.00
N ASP A 163 5.03 -19.89 3.22
CA ASP A 163 4.55 -21.14 2.61
C ASP A 163 4.07 -20.96 1.15
N ILE A 164 4.03 -19.72 0.66
CA ILE A 164 3.59 -19.43 -0.70
C ILE A 164 4.53 -20.12 -1.69
N PRO A 165 4.03 -21.01 -2.56
CA PRO A 165 4.87 -21.77 -3.47
C PRO A 165 5.53 -20.87 -4.52
N PRO A 166 6.73 -21.24 -5.00
CA PRO A 166 7.40 -20.47 -6.06
C PRO A 166 6.64 -20.59 -7.38
N ALA A 167 6.87 -19.62 -8.27
CA ALA A 167 6.21 -19.50 -9.57
C ALA A 167 6.14 -20.81 -10.38
N ARG A 168 7.26 -21.55 -10.45
CA ARG A 168 7.34 -22.83 -11.18
C ARG A 168 6.34 -23.86 -10.68
N ARG A 169 6.12 -23.92 -9.36
CA ARG A 169 5.19 -24.88 -8.75
C ARG A 169 3.73 -24.50 -8.99
N ILE A 170 3.43 -23.20 -8.98
CA ILE A 170 2.09 -22.70 -9.32
C ILE A 170 1.77 -23.01 -10.79
N LEU A 171 2.71 -22.75 -11.69
CA LEU A 171 2.54 -23.03 -13.12
C LEU A 171 2.36 -24.53 -13.40
N ALA A 172 3.05 -25.39 -12.65
CA ALA A 172 2.92 -26.85 -12.78
C ALA A 172 1.53 -27.39 -12.41
N LEU A 173 0.71 -26.60 -11.69
CA LEU A 173 -0.64 -26.98 -11.27
C LEU A 173 -1.73 -26.48 -12.25
N ASN A 174 -1.37 -25.72 -13.29
CA ASN A 174 -2.29 -25.28 -14.34
C ASN A 174 -2.96 -26.49 -15.01
N PRO A 175 -4.30 -26.53 -15.19
CA PRO A 175 -5.28 -25.43 -15.09
C PRO A 175 -5.96 -25.24 -13.74
N GLN A 176 -5.53 -25.93 -12.69
CA GLN A 176 -6.06 -25.71 -11.35
C GLN A 176 -5.47 -24.41 -10.77
N THR A 177 -6.35 -23.50 -10.33
CA THR A 177 -5.93 -22.29 -9.61
C THR A 177 -5.67 -22.63 -8.15
N VAL A 178 -4.47 -22.34 -7.65
CA VAL A 178 -4.14 -22.51 -6.23
C VAL A 178 -4.70 -21.32 -5.45
N THR A 179 -5.39 -21.58 -4.34
CA THR A 179 -5.92 -20.54 -3.45
C THR A 179 -5.36 -20.70 -2.03
N LEU A 180 -5.25 -19.59 -1.31
CA LEU A 180 -4.78 -19.55 0.08
C LEU A 180 -5.77 -18.78 0.97
N ASN A 181 -5.78 -19.13 2.26
CA ASN A 181 -6.35 -18.29 3.30
C ASN A 181 -5.21 -17.75 4.17
N ILE A 182 -5.11 -16.44 4.31
CA ILE A 182 -3.97 -15.79 4.96
C ILE A 182 -4.44 -14.82 6.04
N ILE A 183 -3.70 -14.75 7.15
CA ILE A 183 -3.81 -13.69 8.13
C ILE A 183 -2.56 -12.85 8.04
N ALA A 184 -2.71 -11.59 7.63
CA ALA A 184 -1.58 -10.71 7.39
C ALA A 184 -1.91 -9.27 7.79
N GLY A 185 -0.85 -8.50 8.03
CA GLY A 185 -0.89 -7.08 8.25
C GLY A 185 -0.80 -6.31 6.94
N ILE A 186 -1.62 -5.28 6.79
CA ILE A 186 -1.55 -4.38 5.64
C ILE A 186 -0.36 -3.43 5.83
N ILE A 187 0.63 -3.55 4.94
CA ILE A 187 1.80 -2.67 4.90
C ILE A 187 1.44 -1.37 4.17
N SER A 188 0.78 -1.49 3.02
CA SER A 188 0.29 -0.36 2.22
C SER A 188 -0.84 -0.77 1.30
N ILE A 189 -1.64 0.20 0.88
CA ILE A 189 -2.67 0.05 -0.14
C ILE A 189 -2.30 1.01 -1.27
N ALA A 190 -2.18 0.50 -2.50
CA ALA A 190 -1.96 1.31 -3.69
C ALA A 190 -3.17 2.21 -3.95
N GLN A 191 -2.93 3.36 -4.57
CA GLN A 191 -4.02 4.21 -5.04
C GLN A 191 -4.89 3.39 -6.03
N PRO A 192 -6.23 3.35 -5.84
CA PRO A 192 -7.13 2.71 -6.79
C PRO A 192 -6.93 3.28 -8.20
N ARG A 193 -6.76 2.41 -9.19
CA ARG A 193 -6.55 2.77 -10.60
C ARG A 193 -7.77 2.41 -11.42
N THR A 194 -8.32 3.37 -12.14
CA THR A 194 -9.43 3.10 -13.07
C THR A 194 -8.88 2.51 -14.37
N VAL A 195 -9.39 1.34 -14.75
CA VAL A 195 -9.06 0.63 -15.98
C VAL A 195 -10.32 0.49 -16.82
N THR A 196 -10.29 1.07 -18.01
CA THR A 196 -11.36 0.94 -19.01
C THR A 196 -11.02 -0.16 -19.99
N THR A 197 -11.85 -1.21 -20.01
CA THR A 197 -11.71 -2.30 -20.98
C THR A 197 -12.07 -1.84 -22.39
N ARG A 198 -11.61 -2.56 -23.42
CA ARG A 198 -11.94 -2.30 -24.84
C ARG A 198 -13.45 -2.30 -25.15
N TRP A 199 -14.27 -2.90 -24.27
CA TRP A 199 -15.72 -2.97 -24.40
C TRP A 199 -16.45 -1.86 -23.62
N GLY A 200 -15.71 -0.87 -23.11
CA GLY A 200 -16.28 0.29 -22.41
C GLY A 200 -16.62 0.06 -20.94
N ARG A 201 -16.32 -1.13 -20.37
CA ARG A 201 -16.49 -1.37 -18.94
C ARG A 201 -15.33 -0.77 -18.15
N SER A 202 -15.64 0.08 -17.17
CA SER A 202 -14.69 0.61 -16.19
C SER A 202 -14.61 -0.31 -14.97
N LEU A 203 -13.39 -0.59 -14.52
CA LEU A 203 -13.10 -1.31 -13.29
C LEU A 203 -12.08 -0.53 -12.47
N SER A 204 -12.14 -0.66 -11.15
CA SER A 204 -11.15 -0.13 -10.23
C SER A 204 -10.20 -1.25 -9.81
N LEU A 205 -8.91 -1.07 -10.06
CA LEU A 205 -7.85 -1.98 -9.62
C LEU A 205 -7.23 -1.44 -8.34
N VAL A 206 -7.27 -2.24 -7.27
CA VAL A 206 -6.63 -1.93 -6.00
C VAL A 206 -5.60 -3.00 -5.68
N GLU A 207 -4.37 -2.59 -5.34
CA GLU A 207 -3.32 -3.50 -4.90
C GLU A 207 -3.06 -3.29 -3.40
N ILE A 208 -3.10 -4.37 -2.62
CA ILE A 208 -2.82 -4.36 -1.19
C ILE A 208 -1.53 -5.13 -0.93
N LEU A 209 -0.56 -4.47 -0.30
CA LEU A 209 0.70 -5.07 0.10
C LEU A 209 0.60 -5.64 1.52
N LEU A 210 0.90 -6.92 1.65
CA LEU A 210 0.76 -7.69 2.89
C LEU A 210 2.12 -8.11 3.46
N GLY A 211 2.13 -8.33 4.77
CA GLY A 211 3.23 -8.97 5.48
C GLY A 211 2.77 -9.59 6.79
N ASP A 212 3.53 -10.55 7.27
CA ASP A 212 3.37 -11.19 8.57
C ASP A 212 4.73 -11.39 9.25
N ASP A 213 4.76 -12.16 10.34
CA ASP A 213 5.99 -12.46 11.06
C ASP A 213 6.97 -13.36 10.30
N THR A 214 6.52 -14.02 9.22
CA THR A 214 7.32 -14.95 8.40
C THR A 214 7.90 -14.26 7.16
N LYS A 215 7.10 -13.46 6.45
CA LYS A 215 7.50 -12.85 5.18
C LYS A 215 6.72 -11.57 4.90
N THR A 216 7.24 -10.76 3.98
CA THR A 216 6.63 -9.47 3.60
C THR A 216 6.70 -9.28 2.10
N GLY A 217 5.86 -8.38 1.57
CA GLY A 217 5.95 -7.98 0.18
C GLY A 217 5.05 -8.77 -0.77
N PHE A 218 4.15 -9.58 -0.23
CA PHE A 218 3.14 -10.27 -1.02
C PHE A 218 2.02 -9.29 -1.37
N ALA A 219 1.84 -9.00 -2.65
CA ALA A 219 0.78 -8.10 -3.12
C ALA A 219 -0.46 -8.89 -3.55
N VAL A 220 -1.64 -8.40 -3.17
CA VAL A 220 -2.94 -8.93 -3.60
C VAL A 220 -3.68 -7.89 -4.41
N THR A 221 -4.05 -8.24 -5.64
CA THR A 221 -4.82 -7.36 -6.54
C THR A 221 -6.32 -7.64 -6.51
N PHE A 222 -7.11 -6.58 -6.43
CA PHE A 222 -8.56 -6.60 -6.43
C PHE A 222 -9.10 -5.87 -7.66
N TRP A 223 -9.93 -6.56 -8.44
CA TRP A 223 -10.65 -5.99 -9.59
C TRP A 223 -12.09 -5.70 -9.19
N LEU A 224 -12.37 -4.44 -8.86
CA LEU A 224 -13.64 -4.00 -8.28
C LEU A 224 -14.50 -3.30 -9.33
N ALA A 225 -15.79 -3.63 -9.35
CA ALA A 225 -16.81 -2.85 -10.05
C ALA A 225 -17.44 -1.86 -9.06
N GLU A 226 -17.91 -0.70 -9.54
CA GLU A 226 -18.45 0.37 -8.67
C GLU A 226 -19.65 -0.07 -7.81
N GLU A 227 -20.41 -1.06 -8.28
CA GLU A 227 -21.63 -1.57 -7.62
C GLU A 227 -21.36 -2.71 -6.61
N ASN A 228 -20.10 -3.06 -6.36
CA ASN A 228 -19.76 -4.23 -5.55
C ASN A 228 -19.56 -3.85 -4.07
N ASP A 229 -20.24 -4.53 -3.14
CA ASP A 229 -20.04 -4.35 -1.69
C ASP A 229 -18.58 -4.56 -1.27
N ALA A 230 -17.86 -5.45 -1.97
CA ALA A 230 -16.42 -5.66 -1.77
C ALA A 230 -15.60 -4.37 -2.00
N ALA A 231 -16.05 -3.45 -2.85
CA ALA A 231 -15.37 -2.18 -3.05
C ALA A 231 -15.41 -1.30 -1.80
N ALA A 232 -16.52 -1.30 -1.07
CA ALA A 232 -16.66 -0.58 0.19
C ALA A 232 -15.82 -1.23 1.30
N GLU A 233 -15.83 -2.57 1.39
CA GLU A 233 -15.01 -3.31 2.36
C GLU A 233 -13.52 -3.05 2.16
N ILE A 234 -13.04 -3.18 0.91
CA ILE A 234 -11.64 -2.92 0.55
C ILE A 234 -11.29 -1.44 0.72
N GLY A 235 -12.18 -0.52 0.36
CA GLY A 235 -11.97 0.92 0.54
C GLY A 235 -11.92 1.38 2.00
N ALA A 236 -12.51 0.60 2.92
CA ALA A 236 -12.46 0.88 4.36
C ALA A 236 -11.18 0.38 5.05
N LEU A 237 -10.37 -0.44 4.36
CA LEU A 237 -9.10 -0.95 4.89
C LEU A 237 -8.05 0.14 4.98
N ARG A 238 -7.12 -0.05 5.92
CA ARG A 238 -6.06 0.90 6.22
C ARG A 238 -4.74 0.18 6.42
N ARG A 239 -3.65 0.92 6.24
CA ARG A 239 -2.33 0.50 6.70
C ARG A 239 -2.39 0.15 8.21
N GLN A 240 -1.64 -0.87 8.61
CA GLN A 240 -1.63 -1.49 9.95
C GLN A 240 -2.87 -2.32 10.32
N ASP A 241 -3.87 -2.44 9.46
CA ASP A 241 -4.96 -3.38 9.71
C ASP A 241 -4.43 -4.82 9.65
N VAL A 242 -4.90 -5.66 10.57
CA VAL A 242 -4.71 -7.11 10.50
C VAL A 242 -5.98 -7.70 9.90
N VAL A 243 -5.82 -8.42 8.80
CA VAL A 243 -6.95 -8.94 8.01
C VAL A 243 -6.82 -10.45 7.83
N LEU A 244 -7.97 -11.13 7.76
CA LEU A 244 -8.10 -12.46 7.20
C LEU A 244 -8.57 -12.31 5.77
N MET A 245 -7.77 -12.79 4.81
CA MET A 245 -8.20 -12.93 3.42
C MET A 245 -8.41 -14.41 3.12
N GLN A 246 -9.59 -14.76 2.64
CA GLN A 246 -9.94 -16.13 2.28
C GLN A 246 -9.99 -16.27 0.76
N ASN A 247 -9.60 -17.45 0.26
CA ASN A 247 -9.65 -17.78 -1.17
C ASN A 247 -8.90 -16.76 -2.05
N VAL A 248 -7.68 -16.38 -1.64
CA VAL A 248 -6.79 -15.56 -2.47
C VAL A 248 -6.16 -16.46 -3.53
N ALA A 249 -6.43 -16.20 -4.80
CA ALA A 249 -5.85 -16.96 -5.91
C ALA A 249 -4.39 -16.58 -6.13
N LEU A 250 -3.54 -17.57 -6.39
CA LEU A 250 -2.15 -17.36 -6.74
C LEU A 250 -1.96 -17.37 -8.25
N HIS A 251 -1.29 -16.34 -8.77
CA HIS A 251 -0.90 -16.25 -10.16
C HIS A 251 0.56 -15.83 -10.29
N VAL A 252 1.08 -16.03 -11.51
CA VAL A 252 2.49 -15.75 -11.83
C VAL A 252 2.53 -14.72 -12.95
N PHE A 253 3.33 -13.69 -12.78
CA PHE A 253 3.64 -12.72 -13.82
C PHE A 253 5.15 -12.44 -13.80
N LYS A 254 5.82 -12.60 -14.96
CA LYS A 254 7.28 -12.45 -15.10
C LYS A 254 8.07 -13.20 -14.02
N ASP A 255 7.79 -14.50 -13.87
CA ASP A 255 8.40 -15.42 -12.89
C ASP A 255 8.20 -15.05 -11.41
N LYS A 256 7.33 -14.10 -11.12
CA LYS A 256 7.02 -13.65 -9.76
C LYS A 256 5.57 -13.93 -9.40
N VAL A 257 5.36 -14.25 -8.13
CA VAL A 257 4.05 -14.65 -7.61
C VAL A 257 3.29 -13.43 -7.07
N TYR A 258 2.00 -13.35 -7.37
CA TYR A 258 1.11 -12.38 -6.73
C TYR A 258 -0.23 -13.04 -6.37
N GLY A 259 -0.91 -12.43 -5.42
CA GLY A 259 -2.26 -12.80 -5.03
C GLY A 259 -3.29 -12.04 -5.85
N GLN A 260 -4.43 -12.65 -6.10
CA GLN A 260 -5.53 -12.04 -6.82
C GLN A 260 -6.87 -12.42 -6.21
N SER A 261 -7.77 -11.43 -6.13
CA SER A 261 -9.16 -11.70 -5.74
C SER A 261 -9.89 -12.50 -6.81
N LEU A 262 -10.68 -13.46 -6.38
CA LEU A 262 -11.66 -14.17 -7.18
C LEU A 262 -12.93 -13.34 -7.38
N ARG A 263 -13.68 -13.68 -8.42
CA ARG A 263 -14.93 -13.00 -8.78
C ARG A 263 -16.06 -13.29 -7.80
N ARG A 264 -17.13 -12.49 -7.92
CA ARG A 264 -18.42 -12.72 -7.27
C ARG A 264 -18.33 -12.87 -5.74
N GLY A 265 -17.39 -12.17 -5.10
CA GLY A 265 -17.23 -12.18 -3.65
C GLY A 265 -16.65 -13.47 -3.06
N MET A 266 -16.05 -14.33 -3.89
CA MET A 266 -15.43 -15.58 -3.42
C MET A 266 -14.20 -15.34 -2.57
N THR A 267 -13.42 -14.31 -2.88
CA THR A 267 -12.39 -13.82 -1.97
C THR A 267 -13.05 -12.96 -0.89
N LYS A 268 -13.01 -13.44 0.35
CA LYS A 268 -13.58 -12.74 1.51
C LYS A 268 -12.48 -12.02 2.27
N VAL A 269 -12.71 -10.77 2.67
CA VAL A 269 -11.76 -10.01 3.48
C VAL A 269 -12.43 -9.60 4.79
N ARG A 270 -11.83 -10.00 5.92
CA ARG A 270 -12.35 -9.67 7.26
C ARG A 270 -11.31 -8.91 8.06
N LEU A 271 -11.70 -7.75 8.59
CA LEU A 271 -10.88 -7.00 9.54
C LEU A 271 -10.83 -7.74 10.88
N LEU A 272 -9.67 -8.32 11.20
CA LEU A 272 -9.46 -9.01 12.48
C LEU A 272 -9.09 -8.06 13.59
N TRP A 273 -8.24 -7.06 13.31
CA TRP A 273 -7.83 -6.10 14.31
C TRP A 273 -7.41 -4.78 13.67
N ARG A 274 -7.81 -3.68 14.31
CA ARG A 274 -7.31 -2.34 14.07
C ARG A 274 -6.91 -1.71 15.40
N ARG A 275 -5.93 -0.81 15.33
CA ARG A 275 -5.36 -0.13 16.50
C ARG A 275 -6.36 0.70 17.31
N ASP A 276 -7.39 1.24 16.67
CA ASP A 276 -8.45 2.00 17.32
C ASP A 276 -9.44 1.12 18.12
N GLY A 277 -9.28 -0.21 18.04
CA GLY A 277 -10.15 -1.18 18.71
C GLY A 277 -11.29 -1.71 17.83
N SER A 278 -11.40 -1.27 16.58
CA SER A 278 -12.30 -1.90 15.59
C SER A 278 -11.73 -3.21 15.05
N GLY A 279 -12.61 -4.02 14.44
CA GLY A 279 -12.30 -5.36 13.97
C GLY A 279 -12.92 -6.45 14.84
N LEU A 280 -12.72 -7.71 14.42
CA LEU A 280 -13.29 -8.88 15.11
C LEU A 280 -12.73 -9.09 16.52
N TYR A 281 -11.45 -8.78 16.71
CA TYR A 281 -10.74 -8.96 17.97
C TYR A 281 -10.24 -7.62 18.50
N SER A 282 -10.52 -7.38 19.77
CA SER A 282 -9.95 -6.24 20.50
C SER A 282 -8.49 -6.50 20.90
N THR A 283 -7.73 -5.42 21.13
CA THR A 283 -6.37 -5.50 21.68
C THR A 283 -6.31 -6.28 23.00
N ARG A 284 -7.38 -6.20 23.82
CA ARG A 284 -7.47 -6.92 25.10
C ARG A 284 -7.62 -8.43 24.88
N GLU A 285 -8.46 -8.84 23.94
CA GLU A 285 -8.66 -10.27 23.60
C GLU A 285 -7.39 -10.90 23.04
N LEU A 286 -6.70 -10.22 22.12
CA LEU A 286 -5.41 -10.69 21.57
C LEU A 286 -4.28 -10.71 22.62
N SER A 287 -4.43 -10.00 23.73
CA SER A 287 -3.40 -9.95 24.79
C SER A 287 -3.61 -10.99 25.90
N LYS A 288 -4.73 -11.72 25.89
CA LYS A 288 -4.99 -12.79 26.88
C LYS A 288 -3.90 -13.87 26.79
N ARG A 289 -3.52 -14.41 27.94
CA ARG A 289 -2.63 -15.58 28.06
C ARG A 289 -3.51 -16.81 28.32
N GLY A 290 -3.32 -17.87 27.54
CA GLY A 290 -4.09 -19.12 27.65
C GLY A 290 -4.06 -19.90 26.33
N GLN A 291 -4.69 -21.07 26.32
CA GLN A 291 -4.94 -21.82 25.08
C GLN A 291 -5.89 -20.99 24.21
N MET A 292 -5.38 -20.49 23.09
CA MET A 292 -6.09 -19.61 22.17
C MET A 292 -6.36 -20.38 20.88
N HIS A 293 -7.50 -20.10 20.25
CA HIS A 293 -7.82 -20.63 18.93
C HIS A 293 -6.69 -20.30 17.92
N PRO A 294 -6.29 -21.19 16.98
CA PRO A 294 -5.18 -20.96 16.04
C PRO A 294 -5.25 -19.63 15.29
N GLN A 295 -6.43 -19.28 14.76
CA GLN A 295 -6.68 -17.95 14.14
C GLN A 295 -6.34 -16.78 15.07
N LEU A 296 -6.70 -16.88 16.35
CA LEU A 296 -6.46 -15.83 17.34
C LEU A 296 -4.97 -15.75 17.71
N GLN A 297 -4.27 -16.89 17.72
CA GLN A 297 -2.82 -16.95 17.92
C GLN A 297 -2.08 -16.28 16.76
N LYS A 298 -2.41 -16.63 15.51
CA LYS A 298 -1.82 -15.99 14.33
C LYS A 298 -2.15 -14.50 14.27
N ALA A 299 -3.41 -14.11 14.48
CA ALA A 299 -3.81 -12.69 14.53
C ALA A 299 -3.03 -11.90 15.59
N LYS A 300 -2.72 -12.50 16.74
CA LYS A 300 -1.88 -11.90 17.78
C LYS A 300 -0.43 -11.71 17.31
N GLN A 301 0.18 -12.73 16.71
CA GLN A 301 1.54 -12.65 16.16
C GLN A 301 1.66 -11.57 15.11
N VAL A 302 0.74 -11.56 14.15
CA VAL A 302 0.70 -10.55 13.07
C VAL A 302 0.48 -9.15 13.63
N LYS A 303 -0.43 -8.97 14.60
CA LYS A 303 -0.60 -7.68 15.28
C LYS A 303 0.68 -7.21 15.96
N ASP A 304 1.36 -8.09 16.69
CA ASP A 304 2.63 -7.76 17.35
C ASP A 304 3.73 -7.45 16.33
N TRP A 305 3.73 -8.12 15.18
CA TRP A 305 4.62 -7.84 14.05
C TRP A 305 4.31 -6.48 13.41
N VAL A 306 3.06 -6.17 13.08
CA VAL A 306 2.62 -4.88 12.52
C VAL A 306 3.07 -3.72 13.39
N LEU A 307 2.86 -3.83 14.71
CA LEU A 307 3.24 -2.79 15.67
C LEU A 307 4.76 -2.56 15.73
N LYS A 308 5.58 -3.59 15.45
CA LYS A 308 7.05 -3.52 15.45
C LYS A 308 7.61 -3.08 14.10
N PHE A 309 7.10 -3.63 13.01
CA PHE A 309 7.68 -3.53 11.66
C PHE A 309 7.06 -2.42 10.83
N VAL A 310 5.72 -2.36 10.73
CA VAL A 310 5.04 -1.36 9.92
C VAL A 310 5.11 0.03 10.57
N GLY A 311 5.31 0.07 11.90
CA GLY A 311 5.46 1.28 12.69
C GLY A 311 4.11 1.95 13.01
N ALA A 312 4.14 2.96 13.87
CA ALA A 312 3.00 3.84 14.12
C ALA A 312 3.00 5.00 13.12
N ASP A 313 1.84 5.39 12.58
CA ASP A 313 1.75 6.65 11.83
C ASP A 313 2.24 7.81 12.70
N VAL A 314 2.98 8.73 12.08
CA VAL A 314 3.71 9.84 12.74
C VAL A 314 2.79 10.82 13.50
N GLY A 315 1.46 10.65 13.45
CA GLY A 315 0.48 11.45 14.18
C GLY A 315 -0.16 10.79 15.42
N VAL A 316 0.06 9.49 15.66
CA VAL A 316 -0.60 8.79 16.79
C VAL A 316 0.27 8.91 18.03
N LYS A 317 -0.01 9.91 18.87
CA LYS A 317 0.61 10.10 20.19
C LYS A 317 0.38 8.85 21.04
N THR A 318 1.36 7.95 21.04
CA THR A 318 1.44 6.89 22.04
C THR A 318 1.86 7.55 23.35
N ARG A 319 1.16 7.23 24.45
CA ARG A 319 1.58 7.63 25.80
C ARG A 319 3.07 7.31 25.94
N ALA A 320 3.85 8.34 26.27
CA ALA A 320 5.31 8.32 26.27
C ALA A 320 5.86 7.07 26.96
N ARG A 321 6.39 6.15 26.15
CA ARG A 321 7.21 5.05 26.64
C ARG A 321 8.62 5.61 26.77
N LYS A 322 9.10 5.70 28.00
CA LYS A 322 10.45 6.11 28.45
C LYS A 322 11.46 5.93 27.30
N THR A 323 11.95 7.06 26.79
CA THR A 323 12.88 7.17 25.67
C THR A 323 14.06 6.23 25.89
N ARG A 324 14.25 5.28 24.97
CA ARG A 324 15.54 4.62 24.82
C ARG A 324 16.53 5.70 24.40
N VAL A 325 17.61 5.82 25.16
CA VAL A 325 18.75 6.70 24.89
C VAL A 325 19.22 6.42 23.46
N SER A 326 19.01 7.39 22.57
CA SER A 326 19.63 7.38 21.25
C SER A 326 21.11 7.69 21.43
N TRP A 327 21.97 6.93 20.78
CA TRP A 327 23.42 7.15 20.76
C TRP A 327 23.82 8.52 20.18
N ASP A 328 22.90 9.24 19.53
CA ASP A 328 23.10 10.57 18.95
C ASP A 328 22.77 11.74 19.88
N ARG A 329 22.64 11.52 21.20
CA ARG A 329 22.49 12.63 22.14
C ARG A 329 23.86 13.01 22.71
N PRO A 330 24.42 14.19 22.39
CA PRO A 330 25.62 14.65 23.08
C PRO A 330 25.30 14.81 24.59
N PRO A 331 26.30 14.58 25.47
CA PRO A 331 26.09 14.70 26.91
C PRO A 331 25.58 16.10 27.25
N ASP A 332 24.67 16.18 28.23
CA ASP A 332 24.16 17.46 28.70
C ASP A 332 25.36 18.23 29.30
N ASP A 333 25.73 19.35 28.68
CA ASP A 333 26.76 20.25 29.18
C ASP A 333 26.34 20.75 30.57
N THR A 334 26.97 20.20 31.60
CA THR A 334 26.90 20.73 32.96
C THR A 334 27.91 21.86 33.08
N GLN A 335 27.40 23.09 33.17
CA GLN A 335 28.07 24.16 33.92
C GLN A 335 27.43 24.29 35.30
#